data_AF-G8S2C3-F1
#
_entry.id   AF-G8S2C3-F1
#
_cell.length_a   1.000
_cell.length_b   1.000
_cell.length_c   1.000
_cell.angle_alpha   90.00
_cell.angle_beta   90.00
_cell.angle_gamma   90.00
#
_symmetry.space_group_name_H-M   'P 1'
#
loop_
_entity.id
_entity.type
_entity.pdbx_description
1 polymer ?
#
loop_
_entity_poly.entity_id
_entity_poly.type
_entity_poly.pdbx_seq_one_letter_code
_entity_poly.pdbx_strand_id
1 'polypeptide(L)'
;MSYTNRLGRRSIAVAAALLLLPMAGCRPAADSKSASPAAAGRSPDGAGASPGPEAASVGVSVSPSGSGVVSASPGVSFQGPLTITKGGTYRGNWRSTDPGVPAVSIRTSEPVILQDCQVQGPGDLISARFSDRDAQTGIDLTVRDCRGTGQDPRITGKTRGFFVLAVWPKKIVVENNYFEHTRGVTLIGDNKPGSTDSIRVQRNQVRNVDGRVTGTSGCSTTLNTYPFPTRNGQCGANAIALNGFQHTRTGIDIGWNEIINTAGQSQSEDNINLSNSSGTAQQPIRIHDNYVQGAYPRNPATDASSGSGINIADSGTGVNPAYAPAFVHGENNQIVSTTNVGILIAAGHDNTLTGNRVISSGLLPDGRRMTHFFTGLYVWDCCYHHTTQGIWKNNTATGNTVGYTTITNNRPTRHDYKLDDCTPTCTANTSLPQPITPTTEHTEYQRWTTKTHTTNTTIGPRHHP
;
A
#
# COMPACT_ATOMS: atom_id res chain seq x y z
N MET A 1 2.84 -31.56 -58.15
CA MET A 1 2.88 -31.81 -56.69
C MET A 1 4.08 -31.08 -56.14
N SER A 2 3.86 -29.90 -55.55
CA SER A 2 4.92 -28.98 -55.14
C SER A 2 4.95 -28.88 -53.62
N TYR A 3 6.10 -29.19 -53.03
CA TYR A 3 6.43 -28.92 -51.63
C TYR A 3 7.26 -27.64 -51.59
N THR A 4 6.77 -26.59 -50.94
CA THR A 4 7.64 -25.51 -50.43
C THR A 4 7.13 -25.04 -49.08
N ASN A 5 7.89 -25.40 -48.04
CA ASN A 5 7.82 -24.91 -46.68
C ASN A 5 8.30 -23.44 -46.60
N ARG A 6 7.46 -22.53 -46.10
CA ARG A 6 7.90 -21.28 -45.44
C ARG A 6 6.92 -20.90 -44.33
N LEU A 7 7.16 -21.43 -43.13
CA LEU A 7 6.64 -20.88 -41.87
C LEU A 7 7.51 -19.69 -41.46
N GLY A 8 7.08 -18.48 -41.84
CA GLY A 8 7.61 -17.24 -41.29
C GLY A 8 6.90 -16.90 -39.98
N ARG A 9 7.53 -17.19 -38.84
CA ARG A 9 7.15 -16.64 -37.54
C ARG A 9 7.38 -15.12 -37.57
N ARG A 10 6.32 -14.34 -37.76
CA ARG A 10 6.31 -12.92 -37.44
C ARG A 10 6.03 -12.78 -35.95
N SER A 11 7.07 -12.45 -35.18
CA SER A 11 6.94 -11.89 -33.85
C SER A 11 6.26 -10.53 -33.96
N ILE A 12 4.94 -10.50 -33.80
CA ILE A 12 4.20 -9.25 -33.67
C ILE A 12 4.40 -8.77 -32.23
N ALA A 13 5.29 -7.82 -32.04
CA ALA A 13 5.28 -6.97 -30.86
C ALA A 13 4.03 -6.09 -30.95
N VAL A 14 2.91 -6.56 -30.40
CA VAL A 14 1.73 -5.72 -30.22
C VAL A 14 2.07 -4.73 -29.11
N ALA A 15 2.25 -3.46 -29.48
CA ALA A 15 2.23 -2.37 -28.53
C ALA A 15 0.81 -2.31 -27.93
N ALA A 16 0.64 -2.92 -26.75
CA ALA A 16 -0.58 -2.78 -25.99
C ALA A 16 -0.72 -1.30 -25.61
N ALA A 17 -1.63 -0.59 -26.29
CA ALA A 17 -2.10 0.70 -25.83
C ALA A 17 -2.83 0.46 -24.50
N LEU A 18 -2.12 0.66 -23.39
CA LEU A 18 -2.72 0.73 -22.07
C LEU A 18 -3.76 1.86 -22.12
N LEU A 19 -5.05 1.52 -22.12
CA LEU A 19 -6.05 2.43 -21.59
C LEU A 19 -5.74 2.59 -20.10
N LEU A 20 -4.94 3.61 -19.80
CA LEU A 20 -4.74 4.15 -18.47
C LEU A 20 -6.08 4.75 -18.02
N LEU A 21 -6.96 3.91 -17.45
CA LEU A 21 -7.97 4.44 -16.55
C LEU A 21 -7.20 4.99 -15.34
N PRO A 22 -7.25 6.30 -15.06
CA PRO A 22 -6.57 6.85 -13.91
C PRO A 22 -7.12 6.18 -12.65
N MET A 23 -6.25 5.70 -11.76
CA MET A 23 -6.63 5.36 -10.37
C MET A 23 -6.94 6.62 -9.55
N ALA A 24 -7.54 7.63 -10.20
CA ALA A 24 -8.03 8.84 -9.55
C ALA A 24 -9.32 8.45 -8.85
N GLY A 25 -9.15 7.79 -7.70
CA GLY A 25 -10.21 7.58 -6.75
C GLY A 25 -10.85 8.91 -6.40
N CYS A 26 -12.17 8.91 -6.22
CA CYS A 26 -12.79 10.10 -5.68
C CYS A 26 -12.35 10.26 -4.24
N ARG A 27 -11.83 11.43 -3.93
CA ARG A 27 -11.18 11.69 -2.64
C ARG A 27 -11.79 12.95 -2.07
N PRO A 28 -12.17 12.96 -0.77
CA PRO A 28 -12.62 14.18 -0.13
C PRO A 28 -11.57 15.27 -0.31
N ALA A 29 -11.96 16.41 -0.89
CA ALA A 29 -11.26 17.64 -0.57
C ALA A 29 -11.65 17.95 0.88
N ALA A 30 -10.69 17.97 1.80
CA ALA A 30 -10.96 18.53 3.12
C ALA A 30 -11.36 19.99 2.91
N ASP A 31 -12.61 20.33 3.24
CA ASP A 31 -13.12 21.69 3.19
C ASP A 31 -12.26 22.55 4.14
N SER A 32 -11.36 23.35 3.57
CA SER A 32 -10.52 24.28 4.30
C SER A 32 -11.34 25.48 4.74
N LYS A 33 -12.16 25.32 5.77
CA LYS A 33 -12.72 26.44 6.55
C LYS A 33 -12.42 26.22 8.03
N SER A 34 -11.16 26.40 8.41
CA SER A 34 -10.82 26.80 9.78
C SER A 34 -10.25 28.22 9.73
N ALA A 35 -10.95 29.12 10.41
CA ALA A 35 -10.70 30.54 10.45
C ALA A 35 -9.33 30.84 11.10
N SER A 36 -8.53 31.67 10.43
CA SER A 36 -7.46 32.43 11.08
C SER A 36 -8.06 33.57 11.91
N PRO A 37 -7.62 33.80 13.15
CA PRO A 37 -7.64 35.13 13.72
C PRO A 37 -6.26 35.79 13.60
N ALA A 38 -6.33 36.98 13.01
CA ALA A 38 -5.41 38.09 12.98
C ALA A 38 -4.28 38.12 14.02
N ALA A 39 -3.09 38.49 13.52
CA ALA A 39 -1.96 38.97 14.28
C ALA A 39 -2.26 40.31 14.97
N ALA A 40 -1.84 40.45 16.22
CA ALA A 40 -1.67 41.75 16.87
C ALA A 40 -0.51 41.69 17.89
N GLY A 41 0.40 42.66 17.79
CA GLY A 41 1.19 43.17 18.92
C GLY A 41 2.64 42.69 19.09
N ARG A 42 3.60 43.43 18.53
CA ARG A 42 4.93 43.70 19.15
C ARG A 42 4.67 44.56 20.40
N SER A 43 5.45 44.63 21.49
CA SER A 43 6.92 44.68 21.75
C SER A 43 7.10 44.78 23.31
N PRO A 44 8.27 45.12 23.90
CA PRO A 44 9.55 44.39 24.03
C PRO A 44 10.00 44.21 25.52
N ASP A 45 11.26 43.80 25.70
CA ASP A 45 12.14 43.95 26.88
C ASP A 45 12.25 42.80 27.91
N GLY A 46 13.51 42.53 28.29
CA GLY A 46 13.85 41.86 29.55
C GLY A 46 15.04 40.91 29.51
N ALA A 47 16.26 41.44 29.47
CA ALA A 47 17.49 40.70 29.74
C ALA A 47 17.57 40.24 31.21
N GLY A 48 18.14 39.05 31.45
CA GLY A 48 18.46 38.57 32.80
C GLY A 48 19.18 37.22 32.76
N ALA A 49 20.43 37.20 33.20
CA ALA A 49 21.36 36.06 33.13
C ALA A 49 21.47 35.29 34.46
N SER A 50 21.57 33.95 34.34
CA SER A 50 22.28 32.95 35.21
C SER A 50 21.94 32.82 36.71
N PRO A 51 22.39 31.75 37.43
CA PRO A 51 23.13 30.55 37.02
C PRO A 51 22.47 29.20 37.45
N GLY A 52 23.02 28.08 36.97
CA GLY A 52 22.55 26.71 37.27
C GLY A 52 23.08 26.07 38.57
N PRO A 53 22.73 24.80 38.80
CA PRO A 53 23.67 23.81 39.34
C PRO A 53 23.65 22.52 38.50
N GLU A 54 24.81 22.00 38.09
CA GLU A 54 25.64 21.03 38.81
C GLU A 54 25.23 19.58 38.46
N ALA A 55 26.02 18.99 37.56
CA ALA A 55 25.87 17.64 37.05
C ALA A 55 26.51 16.64 38.01
N ALA A 56 25.73 15.68 38.50
CA ALA A 56 26.23 14.50 39.21
C ALA A 56 26.55 13.39 38.20
N SER A 57 27.84 13.12 38.00
CA SER A 57 28.35 12.02 37.19
C SER A 57 28.30 10.70 37.96
N VAL A 58 27.44 9.77 37.54
CA VAL A 58 27.46 8.38 38.01
C VAL A 58 28.38 7.58 37.10
N GLY A 59 29.50 7.10 37.66
CA GLY A 59 30.45 6.23 36.99
C GLY A 59 29.88 4.83 36.78
N VAL A 60 29.84 4.39 35.52
CA VAL A 60 29.61 2.99 35.15
C VAL A 60 30.92 2.45 34.58
N SER A 61 31.51 1.50 35.30
CA SER A 61 32.68 0.73 34.90
C SER A 61 32.34 -0.19 33.73
N VAL A 62 33.02 -0.04 32.60
CA VAL A 62 32.93 -0.96 31.45
C VAL A 62 34.19 -1.82 31.43
N SER A 63 34.03 -3.13 31.64
CA SER A 63 35.09 -4.13 31.44
C SER A 63 35.28 -4.40 29.94
N PRO A 64 36.52 -4.53 29.43
CA PRO A 64 36.78 -4.84 28.03
C PRO A 64 36.84 -6.35 27.84
N SER A 65 35.90 -6.93 27.10
CA SER A 65 35.94 -8.34 26.71
C SER A 65 35.63 -8.49 25.22
N GLY A 66 36.64 -8.93 24.47
CA GLY A 66 36.49 -9.66 23.21
C GLY A 66 36.39 -8.81 21.95
N SER A 67 37.53 -8.48 21.34
CA SER A 67 37.61 -8.25 19.90
C SER A 67 37.33 -9.57 19.17
N GLY A 68 36.05 -9.93 19.05
CA GLY A 68 35.60 -10.90 18.07
C GLY A 68 35.59 -10.20 16.72
N VAL A 69 36.47 -10.65 15.81
CA VAL A 69 36.36 -10.34 14.38
C VAL A 69 34.97 -10.78 13.95
N VAL A 70 34.06 -9.83 13.74
CA VAL A 70 32.76 -10.08 13.12
C VAL A 70 33.09 -10.45 11.68
N SER A 71 33.15 -11.75 11.38
CA SER A 71 33.16 -12.24 10.01
C SER A 71 31.94 -11.64 9.31
N ALA A 72 32.18 -10.68 8.42
CA ALA A 72 31.15 -10.13 7.56
C ALA A 72 30.46 -11.31 6.87
N SER A 73 29.13 -11.40 6.96
CA SER A 73 28.36 -12.31 6.12
C SER A 73 28.83 -12.12 4.67
N PRO A 74 29.07 -13.20 3.90
CA PRO A 74 29.40 -13.07 2.49
C PRO A 74 28.37 -12.15 1.83
N GLY A 75 28.83 -11.06 1.22
CA GLY A 75 27.94 -10.14 0.52
C GLY A 75 27.12 -10.90 -0.52
N VAL A 76 25.84 -10.56 -0.63
CA VAL A 76 24.94 -11.16 -1.64
C VAL A 76 25.47 -10.85 -3.04
N SER A 77 25.81 -11.89 -3.81
CA SER A 77 26.20 -11.73 -5.22
C SER A 77 24.95 -11.65 -6.10
N PHE A 78 24.87 -10.60 -6.93
CA PHE A 78 23.77 -10.34 -7.85
C PHE A 78 24.15 -10.60 -9.30
N GLN A 79 23.28 -11.30 -10.01
CA GLN A 79 23.29 -11.41 -11.46
C GLN A 79 22.61 -10.18 -12.09
N GLY A 80 22.84 -9.96 -13.38
CA GLY A 80 22.11 -8.93 -14.13
C GLY A 80 20.61 -9.26 -14.30
N PRO A 81 19.86 -8.40 -15.00
CA PRO A 81 18.43 -8.61 -15.24
C PRO A 81 18.12 -9.97 -15.88
N LEU A 82 17.08 -10.65 -15.38
CA LEU A 82 16.61 -11.94 -15.89
C LEU A 82 15.36 -11.76 -16.75
N THR A 83 15.32 -12.41 -17.92
CA THR A 83 14.10 -12.57 -18.73
C THR A 83 13.67 -14.04 -18.74
N ILE A 84 12.48 -14.32 -18.24
CA ILE A 84 11.90 -15.67 -18.16
C ILE A 84 10.93 -15.87 -19.32
N THR A 85 11.23 -16.80 -20.22
CA THR A 85 10.40 -17.09 -21.42
C THR A 85 9.75 -18.48 -21.39
N LYS A 86 9.93 -19.23 -20.31
CA LYS A 86 9.37 -20.58 -20.09
C LYS A 86 8.93 -20.72 -18.65
N GLY A 87 7.94 -21.55 -18.40
CA GLY A 87 7.48 -21.88 -17.06
C GLY A 87 8.56 -22.63 -16.28
N GLY A 88 8.46 -22.58 -14.96
CA GLY A 88 9.41 -23.25 -14.07
C GLY A 88 9.61 -22.51 -12.75
N THR A 89 10.49 -23.08 -11.92
CA THR A 89 10.92 -22.46 -10.66
C THR A 89 12.29 -21.83 -10.82
N TYR A 90 12.42 -20.59 -10.38
CA TYR A 90 13.64 -19.79 -10.47
C TYR A 90 14.05 -19.32 -9.08
N ARG A 91 15.34 -19.47 -8.78
CA ARG A 91 16.00 -19.07 -7.54
C ARG A 91 17.24 -18.27 -7.90
N GLY A 92 17.59 -17.27 -7.09
CA GLY A 92 18.77 -16.46 -7.34
C GLY A 92 18.61 -15.00 -6.93
N ASN A 93 19.64 -14.22 -7.23
CA ASN A 93 19.69 -12.80 -6.90
C ASN A 93 19.86 -12.01 -8.19
N TRP A 94 18.91 -11.14 -8.52
CA TRP A 94 18.91 -10.36 -9.76
C TRP A 94 18.85 -8.87 -9.46
N ARG A 95 19.72 -8.11 -10.13
CA ARG A 95 19.78 -6.66 -9.98
C ARG A 95 19.76 -6.00 -11.35
N SER A 96 18.87 -5.03 -11.50
CA SER A 96 18.98 -4.04 -12.57
C SER A 96 19.69 -2.79 -12.06
N THR A 97 20.57 -2.21 -12.88
CA THR A 97 21.16 -0.89 -12.64
C THR A 97 20.55 0.18 -13.55
N ASP A 98 19.63 -0.21 -14.44
CA ASP A 98 18.96 0.68 -15.39
C ASP A 98 17.51 0.94 -14.93
N PRO A 99 17.12 2.20 -14.68
CA PRO A 99 15.75 2.55 -14.26
C PRO A 99 14.66 2.24 -15.30
N GLY A 100 15.02 1.96 -16.55
CA GLY A 100 14.11 1.52 -17.61
C GLY A 100 13.97 0.00 -17.74
N VAL A 101 14.81 -0.80 -17.06
CA VAL A 101 14.85 -2.26 -17.21
C VAL A 101 14.48 -2.94 -15.89
N PRO A 102 13.45 -3.82 -15.86
CA PRO A 102 13.13 -4.58 -14.66
C PRO A 102 14.23 -5.55 -14.26
N ALA A 103 14.39 -5.83 -12.96
CA ALA A 103 15.35 -6.85 -12.51
C ALA A 103 14.94 -8.27 -12.96
N VAL A 104 13.63 -8.55 -13.00
CA VAL A 104 13.07 -9.78 -13.55
C VAL A 104 11.89 -9.45 -14.45
N SER A 105 11.92 -9.93 -15.70
CA SER A 105 10.84 -9.81 -16.68
C SER A 105 10.21 -11.17 -16.98
N ILE A 106 8.91 -11.30 -16.76
CA ILE A 106 8.15 -12.51 -17.12
C ILE A 106 7.57 -12.33 -18.52
N ARG A 107 8.01 -13.17 -19.46
CA ARG A 107 7.64 -13.20 -20.88
C ARG A 107 7.08 -14.56 -21.30
N THR A 108 6.23 -15.12 -20.46
CA THR A 108 5.50 -16.37 -20.71
C THR A 108 4.20 -16.36 -19.92
N SER A 109 3.21 -17.11 -20.42
CA SER A 109 1.96 -17.42 -19.70
C SER A 109 2.00 -18.79 -19.03
N GLU A 110 3.09 -19.55 -19.22
CA GLU A 110 3.33 -20.78 -18.45
C GLU A 110 3.57 -20.44 -16.98
N PRO A 111 3.21 -21.32 -16.02
CA PRO A 111 3.40 -21.05 -14.60
C PRO A 111 4.85 -20.77 -14.24
N VAL A 112 5.10 -19.63 -13.60
CA VAL A 112 6.43 -19.23 -13.10
C VAL A 112 6.40 -19.10 -11.59
N ILE A 113 7.40 -19.67 -10.93
CA ILE A 113 7.64 -19.54 -9.49
C ILE A 113 8.99 -18.86 -9.28
N LEU A 114 8.99 -17.64 -8.74
CA LEU A 114 10.16 -17.02 -8.14
C LEU A 114 10.19 -17.40 -6.67
N GLN A 115 11.26 -18.03 -6.22
CA GLN A 115 11.38 -18.51 -4.84
C GLN A 115 12.78 -18.29 -4.27
N ASP A 116 12.85 -17.97 -2.97
CA ASP A 116 14.10 -17.85 -2.21
C ASP A 116 15.12 -16.97 -2.95
N CYS A 117 14.69 -15.74 -3.26
CA CYS A 117 15.35 -14.87 -4.20
C CYS A 117 15.57 -13.46 -3.66
N GLN A 118 16.53 -12.73 -4.23
CA GLN A 118 16.70 -11.30 -3.97
C GLN A 118 16.59 -10.50 -5.27
N VAL A 119 15.79 -9.43 -5.26
CA VAL A 119 15.61 -8.55 -6.42
C VAL A 119 15.86 -7.11 -6.05
N GLN A 120 16.66 -6.42 -6.85
CA GLN A 120 17.02 -5.02 -6.60
C GLN A 120 17.06 -4.20 -7.88
N GLY A 121 16.76 -2.92 -7.76
CA GLY A 121 16.99 -1.99 -8.86
C GLY A 121 16.23 -0.68 -8.73
N PRO A 122 16.54 0.28 -9.61
CA PRO A 122 15.93 1.60 -9.63
C PRO A 122 14.56 1.65 -10.34
N GLY A 123 14.27 0.64 -11.18
CA GLY A 123 12.98 0.46 -11.87
C GLY A 123 12.11 -0.59 -11.19
N ASP A 124 11.16 -1.16 -11.93
CA ASP A 124 10.33 -2.27 -11.43
C ASP A 124 11.19 -3.49 -11.11
N LEU A 125 10.97 -4.15 -9.98
CA LEU A 125 11.77 -5.31 -9.59
C LEU A 125 11.32 -6.55 -10.36
N ILE A 126 10.03 -6.88 -10.29
CA ILE A 126 9.42 -8.00 -11.03
C ILE A 126 8.29 -7.45 -11.90
N SER A 127 8.45 -7.57 -13.22
CA SER A 127 7.46 -7.11 -14.19
C SER A 127 6.89 -8.28 -14.99
N ALA A 128 5.60 -8.52 -14.85
CA ALA A 128 4.84 -9.56 -15.54
C ALA A 128 3.71 -8.95 -16.38
N ARG A 129 4.08 -8.46 -17.57
CA ARG A 129 3.15 -7.78 -18.49
C ARG A 129 2.99 -8.48 -19.83
N PHE A 130 3.42 -9.74 -19.90
CA PHE A 130 3.23 -10.59 -21.08
C PHE A 130 1.85 -11.23 -21.02
N SER A 131 0.84 -10.47 -21.40
CA SER A 131 -0.54 -10.91 -21.47
C SER A 131 -1.19 -10.41 -22.76
N ASP A 132 -2.14 -11.17 -23.26
CA ASP A 132 -2.92 -10.84 -24.45
C ASP A 132 -4.40 -11.09 -24.12
N ARG A 133 -5.16 -9.99 -24.14
CA ARG A 133 -6.60 -9.98 -23.83
C ARG A 133 -7.41 -10.75 -24.86
N ASP A 134 -7.04 -10.67 -26.14
CA ASP A 134 -7.78 -11.26 -27.25
C ASP A 134 -7.47 -12.75 -27.36
N ALA A 135 -6.19 -13.12 -27.14
CA ALA A 135 -5.76 -14.52 -27.09
C ALA A 135 -6.06 -15.21 -25.74
N GLN A 136 -6.63 -14.49 -24.76
CA GLN A 136 -6.91 -14.98 -23.40
C GLN A 136 -5.68 -15.58 -22.70
N THR A 137 -4.49 -15.02 -22.97
CA THR A 137 -3.27 -15.42 -22.27
C THR A 137 -3.06 -14.52 -21.07
N GLY A 138 -3.07 -15.12 -19.88
CA GLY A 138 -2.87 -14.42 -18.61
C GLY A 138 -1.62 -14.91 -17.90
N ILE A 139 -1.03 -14.05 -17.08
CA ILE A 139 0.13 -14.38 -16.25
C ILE A 139 -0.26 -15.37 -15.13
N ASP A 140 0.52 -16.43 -14.95
CA ASP A 140 0.51 -17.30 -13.76
C ASP A 140 1.86 -17.17 -13.04
N LEU A 141 1.88 -16.37 -11.98
CA LEU A 141 3.10 -16.03 -11.24
C LEU A 141 2.93 -16.26 -9.74
N THR A 142 3.86 -17.03 -9.19
CA THR A 142 4.10 -17.13 -7.75
C THR A 142 5.43 -16.45 -7.40
N VAL A 143 5.42 -15.53 -6.44
CA VAL A 143 6.61 -14.91 -5.84
C VAL A 143 6.56 -15.23 -4.36
N ARG A 144 7.50 -16.03 -3.86
CA ARG A 144 7.51 -16.43 -2.46
C ARG A 144 8.88 -16.49 -1.83
N ASP A 145 8.95 -16.18 -0.54
CA ASP A 145 10.19 -16.22 0.23
C ASP A 145 11.31 -15.37 -0.40
N CYS A 146 10.94 -14.28 -1.10
CA CYS A 146 11.88 -13.38 -1.76
C CYS A 146 12.05 -12.06 -0.99
N ARG A 147 13.16 -11.37 -1.26
CA ARG A 147 13.49 -10.04 -0.73
C ARG A 147 13.61 -9.03 -1.87
N GLY A 148 12.92 -7.89 -1.78
CA GLY A 148 12.96 -6.82 -2.77
C GLY A 148 13.42 -5.49 -2.17
N THR A 149 14.40 -4.82 -2.79
CA THR A 149 14.83 -3.47 -2.37
C THR A 149 14.82 -2.53 -3.57
N GLY A 150 13.95 -1.51 -3.53
CA GLY A 150 13.93 -0.47 -4.55
C GLY A 150 15.04 0.57 -4.33
N GLN A 151 15.70 0.94 -5.41
CA GLN A 151 16.80 1.91 -5.40
C GLN A 151 16.35 3.26 -5.95
N ASP A 152 17.01 4.34 -5.52
CA ASP A 152 16.77 5.66 -6.09
C ASP A 152 17.13 5.65 -7.59
N PRO A 153 16.22 6.02 -8.50
CA PRO A 153 16.52 6.05 -9.93
C PRO A 153 17.50 7.15 -10.34
N ARG A 154 17.77 8.15 -9.48
CA ARG A 154 18.67 9.28 -9.74
C ARG A 154 18.32 10.05 -11.02
N ILE A 155 17.04 10.05 -11.39
CA ILE A 155 16.49 10.76 -12.55
C ILE A 155 15.36 11.64 -12.04
N THR A 156 15.51 12.96 -12.20
CA THR A 156 14.50 13.95 -11.79
C THR A 156 13.12 13.60 -12.36
N GLY A 157 12.12 13.57 -11.49
CA GLY A 157 10.73 13.23 -11.82
C GLY A 157 10.43 11.73 -11.90
N LYS A 158 11.44 10.87 -11.73
CA LYS A 158 11.27 9.42 -11.64
C LYS A 158 11.22 8.95 -10.18
N THR A 159 10.35 7.98 -9.91
CA THR A 159 10.22 7.28 -8.63
C THR A 159 10.83 5.88 -8.70
N ARG A 160 11.05 5.26 -7.54
CA ARG A 160 11.36 3.82 -7.43
C ARG A 160 10.25 2.98 -8.07
N GLY A 161 10.57 1.80 -8.58
CA GLY A 161 9.58 0.92 -9.22
C GLY A 161 8.77 0.06 -8.24
N PHE A 162 7.91 -0.78 -8.81
CA PHE A 162 7.10 -1.77 -8.07
C PHE A 162 7.94 -2.97 -7.62
N PHE A 163 7.57 -3.61 -6.50
CA PHE A 163 8.10 -4.94 -6.18
C PHE A 163 7.58 -5.97 -7.19
N VAL A 164 6.26 -6.02 -7.38
CA VAL A 164 5.60 -6.82 -8.40
C VAL A 164 4.62 -5.94 -9.15
N LEU A 165 4.72 -5.93 -10.48
CA LEU A 165 3.71 -5.37 -11.36
C LEU A 165 3.22 -6.44 -12.32
N ALA A 166 1.91 -6.75 -12.27
CA ALA A 166 1.29 -7.68 -13.19
C ALA A 166 0.09 -7.07 -13.92
N VAL A 167 -0.03 -7.36 -15.21
CA VAL A 167 -1.13 -6.89 -16.06
C VAL A 167 -1.87 -8.08 -16.64
N TRP A 168 -3.19 -8.09 -16.46
CA TRP A 168 -4.13 -9.14 -16.82
C TRP A 168 -3.69 -10.54 -16.38
N PRO A 169 -3.41 -10.74 -15.08
CA PRO A 169 -3.02 -12.04 -14.60
C PRO A 169 -4.19 -13.03 -14.63
N LYS A 170 -3.85 -14.30 -14.88
CA LYS A 170 -4.73 -15.43 -14.61
C LYS A 170 -4.63 -15.85 -13.14
N LYS A 171 -3.42 -15.88 -12.58
CA LYS A 171 -3.18 -16.26 -11.19
C LYS A 171 -1.98 -15.52 -10.62
N ILE A 172 -2.12 -14.94 -9.44
CA ILE A 172 -1.03 -14.31 -8.70
C ILE A 172 -0.97 -14.82 -7.28
N VAL A 173 0.23 -15.20 -6.86
CA VAL A 173 0.55 -15.50 -5.48
C VAL A 173 1.78 -14.68 -5.10
N VAL A 174 1.66 -13.77 -4.13
CA VAL A 174 2.78 -13.01 -3.57
C VAL A 174 2.78 -13.24 -2.07
N GLU A 175 3.64 -14.14 -1.60
CA GLU A 175 3.57 -14.61 -0.22
C GLU A 175 4.90 -14.70 0.49
N ASN A 176 4.89 -14.43 1.79
CA ASN A 176 6.09 -14.63 2.61
C ASN A 176 7.28 -13.85 2.04
N ASN A 177 7.07 -12.65 1.48
CA ASN A 177 8.15 -11.83 0.96
C ASN A 177 8.51 -10.72 1.93
N TYR A 178 9.72 -10.19 1.80
CA TYR A 178 10.10 -8.90 2.35
C TYR A 178 10.30 -7.93 1.20
N PHE A 179 9.75 -6.72 1.27
CA PHE A 179 10.15 -5.69 0.31
C PHE A 179 10.11 -4.29 0.90
N GLU A 180 11.07 -3.48 0.48
CA GLU A 180 11.26 -2.13 1.00
C GLU A 180 11.57 -1.11 -0.08
N HIS A 181 11.17 0.15 0.15
CA HIS A 181 11.42 1.26 -0.76
C HIS A 181 10.96 0.95 -2.19
N THR A 182 9.81 0.29 -2.32
CA THR A 182 9.17 0.05 -3.62
C THR A 182 7.80 0.72 -3.65
N ARG A 183 7.18 0.74 -4.81
CA ARG A 183 5.75 1.07 -4.96
C ARG A 183 4.83 -0.13 -4.72
N GLY A 184 5.34 -1.17 -4.05
CA GLY A 184 4.61 -2.36 -3.62
C GLY A 184 4.19 -3.31 -4.74
N VAL A 185 3.09 -4.01 -4.51
CA VAL A 185 2.46 -4.96 -5.44
C VAL A 185 1.31 -4.28 -6.15
N THR A 186 1.40 -4.11 -7.47
CA THR A 186 0.31 -3.54 -8.28
C THR A 186 -0.16 -4.56 -9.30
N LEU A 187 -1.43 -4.92 -9.23
CA LEU A 187 -2.07 -5.87 -10.14
C LEU A 187 -3.21 -5.19 -10.87
N ILE A 188 -3.28 -5.42 -12.18
CA ILE A 188 -4.26 -4.75 -13.05
C ILE A 188 -5.03 -5.81 -13.82
N GLY A 189 -6.33 -5.92 -13.55
CA GLY A 189 -7.27 -6.79 -14.23
C GLY A 189 -7.73 -6.20 -15.57
N ASP A 190 -8.47 -7.00 -16.33
CA ASP A 190 -9.00 -6.68 -17.65
C ASP A 190 -10.49 -6.27 -17.62
N ASN A 191 -11.04 -6.08 -16.41
CA ASN A 191 -12.45 -5.82 -16.11
C ASN A 191 -13.42 -6.90 -16.63
N LYS A 192 -12.94 -8.11 -16.94
CA LYS A 192 -13.78 -9.20 -17.44
C LYS A 192 -14.11 -10.17 -16.31
N PRO A 193 -15.41 -10.41 -16.01
CA PRO A 193 -15.82 -11.40 -15.02
C PRO A 193 -15.17 -12.77 -15.25
N GLY A 194 -14.53 -13.30 -14.21
CA GLY A 194 -13.91 -14.62 -14.23
C GLY A 194 -12.68 -14.76 -15.13
N SER A 195 -12.08 -13.67 -15.64
CA SER A 195 -10.82 -13.77 -16.39
C SER A 195 -9.65 -14.24 -15.51
N THR A 196 -9.67 -13.84 -14.24
CA THR A 196 -8.70 -14.21 -13.21
C THR A 196 -9.22 -15.39 -12.38
N ASP A 197 -8.37 -16.38 -12.15
CA ASP A 197 -8.64 -17.52 -11.27
C ASP A 197 -8.58 -17.10 -9.80
N SER A 198 -7.40 -16.67 -9.33
CA SER A 198 -7.16 -16.24 -7.95
C SER A 198 -6.07 -15.17 -7.86
N ILE A 199 -6.20 -14.36 -6.81
CA ILE A 199 -5.12 -13.50 -6.32
C ILE A 199 -4.94 -13.78 -4.83
N ARG A 200 -3.68 -13.98 -4.42
CA ARG A 200 -3.33 -14.13 -3.01
C ARG A 200 -2.09 -13.29 -2.70
N VAL A 201 -2.25 -12.32 -1.81
CA VAL A 201 -1.15 -11.47 -1.33
C VAL A 201 -1.11 -11.59 0.18
N GLN A 202 -0.26 -12.46 0.70
CA GLN A 202 -0.32 -12.85 2.11
C GLN A 202 1.01 -12.92 2.82
N ARG A 203 1.00 -12.66 4.13
CA ARG A 203 2.15 -12.89 5.00
C ARG A 203 3.42 -12.16 4.54
N ASN A 204 3.28 -11.04 3.85
CA ASN A 204 4.42 -10.25 3.41
C ASN A 204 4.81 -9.24 4.49
N GLN A 205 6.11 -8.94 4.56
CA GLN A 205 6.66 -7.85 5.35
C GLN A 205 7.04 -6.69 4.42
N VAL A 206 6.35 -5.57 4.56
CA VAL A 206 6.51 -4.38 3.72
C VAL A 206 7.07 -3.25 4.54
N ARG A 207 8.09 -2.58 4.01
CA ARG A 207 8.70 -1.41 4.63
C ARG A 207 8.77 -0.22 3.69
N ASN A 208 8.36 0.95 4.18
CA ASN A 208 8.56 2.21 3.47
C ASN A 208 8.10 2.18 2.01
N VAL A 209 6.80 2.02 1.79
CA VAL A 209 6.17 2.22 0.48
C VAL A 209 6.51 3.63 -0.02
N ASP A 210 7.04 3.72 -1.24
CA ASP A 210 7.77 4.91 -1.64
C ASP A 210 7.40 5.39 -3.05
N GLY A 211 6.52 6.39 -3.08
CA GLY A 211 6.16 7.17 -4.26
C GLY A 211 6.97 8.45 -4.44
N ARG A 212 8.02 8.67 -3.63
CA ARG A 212 8.84 9.89 -3.70
C ARG A 212 9.58 9.91 -5.03
N VAL A 213 9.40 11.03 -5.75
CA VAL A 213 10.16 11.32 -6.95
C VAL A 213 11.53 11.91 -6.59
N THR A 214 12.51 11.62 -7.43
CA THR A 214 13.82 12.26 -7.40
C THR A 214 13.68 13.71 -7.87
N GLY A 215 14.34 14.66 -7.19
CA GLY A 215 14.27 16.09 -7.56
C GLY A 215 12.92 16.76 -7.29
N THR A 216 12.69 17.93 -7.91
CA THR A 216 11.56 18.83 -7.62
C THR A 216 10.48 18.90 -8.71
N SER A 217 10.62 18.19 -9.82
CA SER A 217 9.74 18.31 -11.01
C SER A 217 8.37 17.64 -10.88
N GLY A 218 8.11 16.97 -9.75
CA GLY A 218 6.95 16.11 -9.58
C GLY A 218 6.96 14.83 -10.43
N CYS A 219 5.90 14.01 -10.34
CA CYS A 219 5.78 12.72 -11.02
C CYS A 219 5.65 12.88 -12.52
N SER A 220 6.69 12.46 -13.24
CA SER A 220 6.66 12.44 -14.70
C SER A 220 5.73 11.33 -15.20
N THR A 221 4.80 11.69 -16.08
CA THR A 221 3.89 10.75 -16.75
C THR A 221 4.55 9.97 -17.90
N THR A 222 5.77 10.33 -18.28
CA THR A 222 6.52 9.67 -19.37
C THR A 222 7.64 8.77 -18.85
N LEU A 223 8.20 9.06 -17.67
CA LEU A 223 9.35 8.33 -17.12
C LEU A 223 8.96 7.15 -16.22
N ASN A 224 7.75 7.19 -15.65
CA ASN A 224 7.30 6.23 -14.65
C ASN A 224 6.30 5.25 -15.25
N THR A 225 6.48 3.97 -14.95
CA THR A 225 5.45 2.97 -15.20
C THR A 225 4.22 3.27 -14.34
N TYR A 226 3.01 3.21 -14.91
CA TYR A 226 1.76 3.52 -14.21
C TYR A 226 1.90 4.82 -13.42
N PRO A 227 2.15 5.93 -14.13
CA PRO A 227 2.34 7.22 -13.48
C PRO A 227 0.98 7.65 -12.97
N PHE A 228 0.82 7.65 -11.67
CA PHE A 228 -0.35 8.20 -11.02
C PHE A 228 0.09 9.46 -10.26
N PRO A 229 0.11 10.65 -10.91
CA PRO A 229 0.46 11.87 -10.22
C PRO A 229 -0.54 12.16 -9.10
N THR A 230 -0.03 12.29 -7.89
CA THR A 230 -0.81 12.68 -6.71
C THR A 230 -0.99 14.20 -6.73
N ARG A 231 -1.96 14.74 -5.97
CA ARG A 231 -2.17 16.21 -5.90
C ARG A 231 -0.94 16.98 -5.41
N ASN A 232 -0.07 16.30 -4.66
CA ASN A 232 1.18 16.85 -4.14
C ASN A 232 2.36 16.64 -5.11
N GLY A 233 2.07 16.29 -6.36
CA GLY A 233 3.07 16.15 -7.43
C GLY A 233 3.92 14.89 -7.33
N GLN A 234 3.52 13.85 -6.60
CA GLN A 234 4.34 12.64 -6.45
C GLN A 234 3.73 11.47 -7.21
N CYS A 235 4.38 10.31 -7.25
CA CYS A 235 3.80 9.14 -7.92
C CYS A 235 3.04 8.29 -6.91
N GLY A 236 1.86 7.82 -7.26
CA GLY A 236 1.06 6.94 -6.41
C GLY A 236 1.82 5.66 -6.06
N ALA A 237 1.80 5.30 -4.78
CA ALA A 237 2.45 4.10 -4.28
C ALA A 237 1.58 3.46 -3.21
N ASN A 238 1.27 2.19 -3.37
CA ASN A 238 0.49 1.40 -2.43
C ASN A 238 1.34 0.20 -2.03
N ALA A 239 1.20 -0.34 -0.82
CA ALA A 239 1.81 -1.64 -0.52
C ALA A 239 1.19 -2.72 -1.41
N ILE A 240 -0.14 -2.64 -1.60
CA ILE A 240 -0.94 -3.54 -2.41
C ILE A 240 -2.01 -2.72 -3.13
N ALA A 241 -2.03 -2.76 -4.46
CA ALA A 241 -3.06 -2.14 -5.29
C ALA A 241 -3.65 -3.14 -6.27
N LEU A 242 -4.99 -3.19 -6.30
CA LEU A 242 -5.76 -3.93 -7.29
C LEU A 242 -6.60 -2.94 -8.10
N ASN A 243 -6.64 -3.12 -9.41
CA ASN A 243 -7.54 -2.36 -10.28
C ASN A 243 -8.22 -3.26 -11.30
N GLY A 244 -9.55 -3.26 -11.34
CA GLY A 244 -10.30 -3.88 -12.45
C GLY A 244 -10.45 -5.40 -12.39
N PHE A 245 -10.51 -5.98 -11.20
CA PHE A 245 -10.76 -7.42 -11.03
C PHE A 245 -12.24 -7.69 -10.79
N GLN A 246 -12.84 -8.55 -11.62
CA GLN A 246 -14.28 -8.80 -11.59
C GLN A 246 -14.53 -10.30 -11.41
N HIS A 247 -15.25 -10.67 -10.34
CA HIS A 247 -15.82 -12.01 -10.11
C HIS A 247 -14.79 -13.14 -10.34
N THR A 248 -13.65 -13.08 -9.67
CA THR A 248 -12.60 -14.12 -9.78
C THR A 248 -13.15 -15.51 -9.46
N ARG A 249 -12.65 -16.55 -10.13
CA ARG A 249 -13.21 -17.91 -9.98
C ARG A 249 -13.07 -18.50 -8.57
N THR A 250 -11.96 -18.18 -7.90
CA THR A 250 -11.59 -18.77 -6.60
C THR A 250 -11.38 -17.73 -5.50
N GLY A 251 -11.67 -16.46 -5.77
CA GLY A 251 -11.57 -15.37 -4.81
C GLY A 251 -10.25 -14.61 -4.84
N ILE A 252 -10.25 -13.49 -4.11
CA ILE A 252 -9.08 -12.67 -3.84
C ILE A 252 -8.90 -12.60 -2.34
N ASP A 253 -7.67 -12.85 -1.89
CA ASP A 253 -7.33 -12.91 -0.47
C ASP A 253 -6.06 -12.08 -0.19
N ILE A 254 -6.25 -10.99 0.56
CA ILE A 254 -5.19 -10.07 1.02
C ILE A 254 -5.14 -10.17 2.55
N GLY A 255 -4.29 -11.07 3.03
CA GLY A 255 -4.31 -11.52 4.42
C GLY A 255 -2.96 -11.43 5.12
N TRP A 256 -2.95 -11.05 6.40
CA TRP A 256 -1.75 -11.20 7.25
C TRP A 256 -0.50 -10.48 6.75
N ASN A 257 -0.62 -9.34 6.06
CA ASN A 257 0.54 -8.54 5.67
C ASN A 257 0.92 -7.56 6.78
N GLU A 258 2.21 -7.37 7.01
CA GLU A 258 2.75 -6.36 7.91
C GLU A 258 3.33 -5.21 7.10
N ILE A 259 2.63 -4.08 7.08
CA ILE A 259 3.00 -2.89 6.32
C ILE A 259 3.38 -1.80 7.30
N ILE A 260 4.67 -1.43 7.32
CA ILE A 260 5.17 -0.39 8.22
C ILE A 260 5.91 0.67 7.42
N ASN A 261 5.40 1.89 7.47
CA ASN A 261 6.00 3.06 6.87
C ASN A 261 6.59 3.96 7.95
N THR A 262 7.86 4.31 7.80
CA THR A 262 8.53 5.27 8.67
C THR A 262 8.32 6.69 8.13
N ALA A 263 7.84 7.60 8.99
CA ALA A 263 7.65 9.00 8.66
C ALA A 263 8.93 9.62 8.07
N GLY A 264 8.82 10.33 6.93
CA GLY A 264 9.96 10.90 6.21
C GLY A 264 10.74 9.92 5.34
N GLN A 265 10.58 8.60 5.53
CA GLN A 265 11.24 7.55 4.73
C GLN A 265 10.29 6.86 3.74
N SER A 266 8.99 7.09 3.88
CA SER A 266 7.95 6.61 2.99
C SER A 266 7.23 7.77 2.32
N GLN A 267 6.46 7.45 1.29
CA GLN A 267 5.37 8.31 0.83
C GLN A 267 4.35 7.42 0.13
N SER A 268 3.38 6.95 0.91
CA SER A 268 2.32 6.09 0.40
C SER A 268 1.09 6.93 0.04
N GLU A 269 0.34 6.45 -0.93
CA GLU A 269 -1.09 6.71 -1.00
C GLU A 269 -1.79 5.79 0.01
N ASP A 270 -2.88 5.14 -0.38
CA ASP A 270 -3.46 4.08 0.43
C ASP A 270 -2.45 2.92 0.56
N ASN A 271 -2.30 2.31 1.73
CA ASN A 271 -1.42 1.14 1.81
C ASN A 271 -2.04 -0.05 1.07
N ILE A 272 -3.34 -0.28 1.22
CA ILE A 272 -4.10 -1.25 0.44
C ILE A 272 -5.22 -0.49 -0.29
N ASN A 273 -5.26 -0.58 -1.62
CA ASN A 273 -6.31 0.02 -2.45
C ASN A 273 -6.93 -1.01 -3.39
N LEU A 274 -8.26 -1.06 -3.41
CA LEU A 274 -9.02 -1.81 -4.40
C LEU A 274 -9.86 -0.84 -5.22
N SER A 275 -9.38 -0.55 -6.42
CA SER A 275 -10.09 0.26 -7.40
C SER A 275 -10.89 -0.64 -8.34
N ASN A 276 -12.15 -0.29 -8.60
CA ASN A 276 -12.99 -0.93 -9.62
C ASN A 276 -12.95 -2.48 -9.55
N SER A 277 -12.95 -3.05 -8.35
CA SER A 277 -12.74 -4.48 -8.14
C SER A 277 -13.86 -5.06 -7.29
N SER A 278 -14.40 -6.20 -7.72
CA SER A 278 -15.63 -6.76 -7.15
C SER A 278 -15.57 -8.28 -7.05
N GLY A 279 -15.95 -8.78 -5.87
CA GLY A 279 -16.23 -10.19 -5.63
C GLY A 279 -17.67 -10.54 -6.01
N THR A 280 -18.16 -11.66 -5.48
CA THR A 280 -19.58 -11.99 -5.49
C THR A 280 -20.06 -12.29 -4.08
N ALA A 281 -21.37 -12.34 -3.84
CA ALA A 281 -21.90 -12.71 -2.52
C ALA A 281 -21.38 -14.07 -2.02
N GLN A 282 -21.14 -15.02 -2.93
CA GLN A 282 -20.62 -16.35 -2.61
C GLN A 282 -19.09 -16.38 -2.51
N GLN A 283 -18.39 -15.44 -3.15
CA GLN A 283 -16.94 -15.34 -3.21
C GLN A 283 -16.51 -13.87 -3.04
N PRO A 284 -16.67 -13.30 -1.83
CA PRO A 284 -16.26 -11.93 -1.58
C PRO A 284 -14.74 -11.80 -1.68
N ILE A 285 -14.27 -10.60 -2.02
CA ILE A 285 -12.85 -10.27 -1.87
C ILE A 285 -12.58 -10.06 -0.38
N ARG A 286 -11.55 -10.71 0.16
CA ARG A 286 -11.21 -10.62 1.59
C ARG A 286 -9.92 -9.84 1.80
N ILE A 287 -9.98 -8.85 2.67
CA ILE A 287 -8.84 -8.06 3.15
C ILE A 287 -8.82 -8.17 4.66
N HIS A 288 -7.98 -9.06 5.19
CA HIS A 288 -8.12 -9.44 6.58
C HIS A 288 -6.82 -9.60 7.35
N ASP A 289 -6.90 -9.37 8.66
CA ASP A 289 -5.79 -9.61 9.58
C ASP A 289 -4.47 -8.93 9.20
N ASN A 290 -4.51 -7.84 8.42
CA ASN A 290 -3.33 -7.08 8.07
C ASN A 290 -2.96 -6.11 9.22
N TYR A 291 -1.67 -5.84 9.38
CA TYR A 291 -1.18 -4.74 10.19
C TYR A 291 -0.68 -3.63 9.27
N VAL A 292 -1.21 -2.43 9.42
CA VAL A 292 -0.83 -1.25 8.64
C VAL A 292 -0.43 -0.15 9.60
N GLN A 293 0.82 0.30 9.54
CA GLN A 293 1.30 1.44 10.29
C GLN A 293 1.85 2.51 9.33
N GLY A 294 1.29 3.71 9.44
CA GLY A 294 1.73 4.86 8.63
C GLY A 294 1.13 4.86 7.23
N ALA A 295 0.37 5.90 6.92
CA ALA A 295 -0.01 6.27 5.56
C ALA A 295 0.47 7.71 5.35
N TYR A 296 1.79 7.88 5.29
CA TYR A 296 2.40 9.20 5.42
C TYR A 296 2.62 9.86 4.06
N PRO A 297 2.37 11.18 3.95
CA PRO A 297 2.97 11.97 2.88
C PRO A 297 4.48 12.09 3.13
N ARG A 298 5.19 12.78 2.24
CA ARG A 298 6.65 12.94 2.34
C ARG A 298 7.06 13.52 3.70
N ASN A 299 6.40 14.57 4.16
CA ASN A 299 6.56 15.09 5.52
C ASN A 299 5.21 15.15 6.25
N PRO A 300 4.88 14.16 7.10
CA PRO A 300 3.59 14.12 7.78
C PRO A 300 3.33 15.26 8.76
N ALA A 301 4.37 16.00 9.17
CA ALA A 301 4.25 17.14 10.08
C ALA A 301 3.97 18.47 9.37
N THR A 302 3.95 18.51 8.03
CA THR A 302 3.69 19.73 7.26
C THR A 302 2.80 19.52 6.05
N ASP A 303 2.87 18.34 5.43
CA ASP A 303 2.26 18.09 4.14
C ASP A 303 0.83 17.57 4.32
N ALA A 304 -0.04 17.94 3.38
CA ALA A 304 -1.32 17.27 3.22
C ALA A 304 -1.13 15.85 2.69
N SER A 305 -2.06 14.96 2.98
CA SER A 305 -2.03 13.57 2.50
C SER A 305 -3.37 13.18 1.92
N SER A 306 -3.36 12.43 0.82
CA SER A 306 -4.55 11.74 0.32
C SER A 306 -4.56 10.25 0.62
N GLY A 307 -3.46 9.70 1.14
CA GLY A 307 -3.34 8.27 1.41
C GLY A 307 -4.07 7.84 2.68
N SER A 308 -4.57 6.61 2.70
CA SER A 308 -5.21 5.98 3.86
C SER A 308 -4.49 4.70 4.31
N GLY A 309 -4.93 4.12 5.42
CA GLY A 309 -4.53 2.76 5.76
C GLY A 309 -5.03 1.77 4.71
N ILE A 310 -6.34 1.63 4.57
CA ILE A 310 -6.95 0.66 3.65
C ILE A 310 -8.20 1.27 2.99
N ASN A 311 -8.21 1.39 1.66
CA ASN A 311 -9.42 1.64 0.88
C ASN A 311 -9.90 0.34 0.24
N ILE A 312 -10.99 -0.24 0.76
CA ILE A 312 -11.49 -1.53 0.28
C ILE A 312 -12.38 -1.39 -0.97
N ALA A 313 -12.83 -0.19 -1.28
CA ALA A 313 -13.80 0.04 -2.34
C ALA A 313 -13.63 1.45 -2.90
N ASP A 314 -12.73 1.57 -3.87
CA ASP A 314 -12.43 2.79 -4.61
C ASP A 314 -12.97 2.70 -6.04
N SER A 315 -13.31 3.83 -6.64
CA SER A 315 -13.77 3.86 -8.03
C SER A 315 -13.12 5.01 -8.78
N GLY A 316 -12.72 4.74 -10.02
CA GLY A 316 -12.26 5.81 -10.92
C GLY A 316 -13.38 6.80 -11.20
N THR A 317 -13.03 8.04 -11.56
CA THR A 317 -13.99 9.07 -11.95
C THR A 317 -14.85 8.60 -13.14
N GLY A 318 -16.07 8.15 -12.86
CA GLY A 318 -17.01 7.62 -13.84
C GLY A 318 -17.93 6.57 -13.21
N VAL A 319 -19.20 6.93 -13.02
CA VAL A 319 -20.29 6.04 -12.61
C VAL A 319 -20.55 4.97 -13.67
N ASN A 320 -19.68 3.96 -13.79
CA ASN A 320 -20.01 2.74 -14.52
C ASN A 320 -20.43 1.66 -13.50
N PRO A 321 -21.74 1.41 -13.33
CA PRO A 321 -22.23 0.35 -12.45
C PRO A 321 -21.58 -1.02 -12.71
N ALA A 322 -21.16 -1.30 -13.95
CA ALA A 322 -20.55 -2.58 -14.31
C ALA A 322 -19.19 -2.83 -13.63
N TYR A 323 -18.53 -1.78 -13.14
CA TYR A 323 -17.23 -1.84 -12.48
C TYR A 323 -17.24 -1.31 -11.06
N ALA A 324 -18.44 -1.03 -10.52
CA ALA A 324 -18.59 -0.58 -9.15
C ALA A 324 -18.04 -1.65 -8.18
N PRO A 325 -17.16 -1.28 -7.23
CA PRO A 325 -16.66 -2.21 -6.23
C PRO A 325 -17.81 -2.86 -5.46
N ALA A 326 -17.77 -4.17 -5.32
CA ALA A 326 -18.82 -4.88 -4.59
C ALA A 326 -18.32 -6.15 -3.92
N PHE A 327 -19.00 -6.53 -2.84
CA PHE A 327 -18.69 -7.75 -2.08
C PHE A 327 -17.22 -7.79 -1.65
N VAL A 328 -16.71 -6.67 -1.14
CA VAL A 328 -15.37 -6.57 -0.55
C VAL A 328 -15.50 -6.49 0.97
N HIS A 329 -14.80 -7.37 1.68
CA HIS A 329 -14.85 -7.49 3.12
C HIS A 329 -13.49 -7.13 3.74
N GLY A 330 -13.46 -6.04 4.51
CA GLY A 330 -12.34 -5.62 5.34
C GLY A 330 -12.49 -6.11 6.77
N GLU A 331 -11.74 -7.12 7.19
CA GLU A 331 -12.00 -7.87 8.42
C GLU A 331 -10.79 -7.93 9.36
N ASN A 332 -10.97 -7.59 10.65
CA ASN A 332 -9.96 -7.81 11.71
C ASN A 332 -8.57 -7.20 11.42
N ASN A 333 -8.51 -6.15 10.61
CA ASN A 333 -7.26 -5.43 10.34
C ASN A 333 -6.91 -4.50 11.49
N GLN A 334 -5.62 -4.28 11.72
CA GLN A 334 -5.09 -3.29 12.67
C GLN A 334 -4.41 -2.17 11.88
N ILE A 335 -5.02 -0.99 11.93
CA ILE A 335 -4.56 0.21 11.21
C ILE A 335 -4.14 1.25 12.23
N VAL A 336 -2.88 1.69 12.15
CA VAL A 336 -2.22 2.44 13.19
C VAL A 336 -1.50 3.67 12.62
N SER A 337 -1.61 4.82 13.29
CA SER A 337 -0.83 6.02 13.01
C SER A 337 -0.87 6.46 11.53
N THR A 338 -2.05 6.44 10.92
CA THR A 338 -2.24 6.90 9.54
C THR A 338 -2.52 8.41 9.51
N THR A 339 -2.24 9.05 8.36
CA THR A 339 -2.76 10.38 8.05
C THR A 339 -4.01 10.25 7.18
N ASN A 340 -4.82 11.31 7.10
CA ASN A 340 -6.10 11.36 6.37
C ASN A 340 -7.15 10.34 6.87
N VAL A 341 -7.10 9.08 6.42
CA VAL A 341 -8.11 8.06 6.78
C VAL A 341 -7.48 6.77 7.31
N GLY A 342 -8.12 6.13 8.29
CA GLY A 342 -7.74 4.79 8.75
C GLY A 342 -8.14 3.71 7.74
N ILE A 343 -9.42 3.40 7.66
CA ILE A 343 -9.99 2.41 6.72
C ILE A 343 -11.32 2.90 6.16
N LEU A 344 -11.58 2.64 4.87
CA LEU A 344 -12.72 3.21 4.18
C LEU A 344 -13.40 2.33 3.10
N ILE A 345 -14.71 2.60 2.94
CA ILE A 345 -15.52 2.31 1.75
C ILE A 345 -15.87 3.66 1.11
N ALA A 346 -15.36 3.91 -0.10
CA ALA A 346 -15.56 5.18 -0.83
C ALA A 346 -16.56 5.07 -1.99
N ALA A 347 -16.79 3.86 -2.49
CA ALA A 347 -17.69 3.55 -3.58
C ALA A 347 -18.38 2.20 -3.39
N GLY A 348 -19.40 1.94 -4.20
CA GLY A 348 -19.89 0.60 -4.49
C GLY A 348 -21.02 0.10 -3.58
N HIS A 349 -21.24 -1.21 -3.54
CA HIS A 349 -22.27 -1.83 -2.72
C HIS A 349 -21.88 -3.16 -2.09
N ASP A 350 -22.63 -3.55 -1.05
CA ASP A 350 -22.47 -4.83 -0.36
C ASP A 350 -21.03 -5.03 0.17
N ASN A 351 -20.34 -3.93 0.50
CA ASN A 351 -19.02 -3.95 1.10
C ASN A 351 -19.12 -3.87 2.62
N THR A 352 -18.19 -4.51 3.33
CA THR A 352 -18.25 -4.61 4.79
C THR A 352 -16.92 -4.28 5.46
N LEU A 353 -16.98 -3.56 6.58
CA LEU A 353 -15.87 -3.32 7.48
C LEU A 353 -16.20 -3.93 8.85
N THR A 354 -15.55 -5.03 9.22
CA THR A 354 -15.91 -5.80 10.43
C THR A 354 -14.73 -6.03 11.34
N GLY A 355 -14.89 -5.73 12.64
CA GLY A 355 -13.89 -6.10 13.66
C GLY A 355 -12.52 -5.43 13.53
N ASN A 356 -12.41 -4.38 12.71
CA ASN A 356 -11.13 -3.68 12.51
C ASN A 356 -10.79 -2.82 13.73
N ARG A 357 -9.50 -2.62 13.98
CA ARG A 357 -8.98 -1.72 15.02
C ARG A 357 -8.22 -0.58 14.35
N VAL A 358 -8.68 0.65 14.57
CA VAL A 358 -8.19 1.84 13.86
C VAL A 358 -7.74 2.90 14.86
N ILE A 359 -6.43 2.99 15.11
CA ILE A 359 -5.89 3.75 16.23
C ILE A 359 -4.87 4.78 15.73
N SER A 360 -5.08 6.06 16.05
CA SER A 360 -4.12 7.13 15.79
C SER A 360 -4.19 8.15 16.92
N SER A 361 -3.03 8.42 17.51
CA SER A 361 -2.81 9.42 18.57
C SER A 361 -2.72 10.84 18.03
N GLY A 362 -2.53 10.99 16.72
CA GLY A 362 -2.25 12.28 16.09
C GLY A 362 -0.78 12.70 16.15
N LEU A 363 0.09 11.85 16.73
CA LEU A 363 1.51 12.12 16.95
C LEU A 363 2.39 11.17 16.14
N LEU A 364 3.53 11.70 15.71
CA LEU A 364 4.65 10.91 15.21
C LEU A 364 5.44 10.32 16.39
N PRO A 365 6.28 9.29 16.15
CA PRO A 365 7.10 8.67 17.21
C PRO A 365 8.02 9.66 17.95
N ASP A 366 8.41 10.75 17.30
CA ASP A 366 9.24 11.82 17.88
C ASP A 366 8.43 12.89 18.65
N GLY A 367 7.12 12.69 18.80
CA GLY A 367 6.22 13.62 19.50
C GLY A 367 5.75 14.81 18.68
N ARG A 368 6.20 14.98 17.43
CA ARG A 368 5.61 15.97 16.52
C ARG A 368 4.19 15.58 16.17
N ARG A 369 3.38 16.57 15.80
CA ARG A 369 2.01 16.35 15.33
C ARG A 369 2.04 15.98 13.86
N MET A 370 1.15 15.09 13.45
CA MET A 370 0.78 15.06 12.04
C MET A 370 -0.21 16.19 11.76
N THR A 371 -0.24 16.69 10.54
CA THR A 371 -1.02 17.90 10.19
C THR A 371 -2.26 17.63 9.37
N HIS A 372 -2.47 16.40 8.89
CA HIS A 372 -3.57 16.08 8.00
C HIS A 372 -4.34 14.84 8.46
N PHE A 373 -5.63 15.02 8.72
CA PHE A 373 -6.55 13.98 9.18
C PHE A 373 -7.96 14.26 8.70
N PHE A 374 -8.73 13.19 8.50
CA PHE A 374 -10.15 13.25 8.23
C PHE A 374 -10.93 12.39 9.23
N THR A 375 -10.75 11.05 9.21
CA THR A 375 -11.47 10.15 10.12
C THR A 375 -10.80 8.77 10.26
N GLY A 376 -11.06 8.05 11.34
CA GLY A 376 -10.61 6.67 11.51
C GLY A 376 -11.34 5.71 10.57
N LEU A 377 -12.66 5.60 10.74
CA LEU A 377 -13.53 4.71 10.00
C LEU A 377 -14.47 5.52 9.10
N TYR A 378 -14.54 5.14 7.83
CA TYR A 378 -15.23 5.88 6.79
C TYR A 378 -16.13 4.96 5.95
N VAL A 379 -17.40 5.32 5.85
CA VAL A 379 -18.37 4.76 4.90
C VAL A 379 -19.19 5.94 4.38
N TRP A 380 -18.75 6.50 3.26
CA TRP A 380 -19.32 7.71 2.66
C TRP A 380 -19.11 7.70 1.15
N ASP A 381 -20.18 7.91 0.39
CA ASP A 381 -20.22 7.90 -1.08
C ASP A 381 -19.62 9.19 -1.66
N CYS A 382 -18.31 9.38 -1.48
CA CYS A 382 -17.62 10.47 -2.15
C CYS A 382 -17.53 10.24 -3.65
N CYS A 383 -17.46 8.97 -4.09
CA CYS A 383 -17.19 8.60 -5.48
C CYS A 383 -18.34 8.85 -6.44
N TYR A 384 -19.57 8.67 -6.00
CA TYR A 384 -20.73 8.86 -6.86
C TYR A 384 -21.51 10.12 -6.51
N HIS A 385 -20.98 11.00 -5.64
CA HIS A 385 -21.60 12.26 -5.25
C HIS A 385 -23.05 12.10 -4.77
N HIS A 386 -23.36 10.98 -4.12
CA HIS A 386 -24.74 10.62 -3.74
C HIS A 386 -25.71 10.53 -4.93
N THR A 387 -25.21 10.41 -6.16
CA THR A 387 -26.06 10.32 -7.36
C THR A 387 -26.65 8.92 -7.49
N THR A 388 -27.98 8.89 -7.49
CA THR A 388 -28.85 7.77 -7.13
C THR A 388 -29.04 6.71 -8.23
N GLN A 389 -28.01 6.35 -9.00
CA GLN A 389 -28.14 5.23 -9.96
C GLN A 389 -28.07 3.83 -9.29
N GLY A 390 -28.52 3.68 -8.04
CA GLY A 390 -28.67 2.38 -7.38
C GLY A 390 -27.37 1.60 -7.11
N ILE A 391 -26.20 2.25 -7.32
CA ILE A 391 -24.88 1.67 -7.10
C ILE A 391 -24.53 1.67 -5.62
N TRP A 392 -24.73 2.78 -4.90
CA TRP A 392 -24.42 2.83 -3.47
C TRP A 392 -25.56 2.24 -2.63
N LYS A 393 -25.31 1.08 -2.02
CA LYS A 393 -26.25 0.40 -1.12
C LYS A 393 -25.57 -0.69 -0.31
N ASN A 394 -26.20 -1.11 0.79
CA ASN A 394 -25.79 -2.28 1.58
C ASN A 394 -24.33 -2.26 2.08
N ASN A 395 -23.68 -1.10 2.10
CA ASN A 395 -22.36 -0.96 2.71
C ASN A 395 -22.54 -0.91 4.24
N THR A 396 -21.69 -1.62 4.97
CA THR A 396 -21.80 -1.71 6.42
C THR A 396 -20.44 -1.62 7.10
N ALA A 397 -20.46 -1.17 8.36
CA ALA A 397 -19.32 -1.22 9.25
C ALA A 397 -19.80 -1.65 10.64
N THR A 398 -19.34 -2.80 11.12
CA THR A 398 -19.81 -3.38 12.39
C THR A 398 -18.69 -3.88 13.30
N GLY A 399 -18.87 -3.72 14.61
CA GLY A 399 -17.94 -4.27 15.61
C GLY A 399 -16.51 -3.70 15.55
N ASN A 400 -16.29 -2.57 14.87
CA ASN A 400 -14.97 -1.97 14.77
C ASN A 400 -14.62 -1.21 16.07
N THR A 401 -13.34 -1.18 16.41
CA THR A 401 -12.81 -0.37 17.52
C THR A 401 -11.99 0.79 16.98
N VAL A 402 -12.33 2.02 17.35
CA VAL A 402 -11.67 3.22 16.79
C VAL A 402 -11.18 4.15 17.89
N GLY A 403 -9.96 4.64 17.75
CA GLY A 403 -9.40 5.69 18.58
C GLY A 403 -8.58 6.61 17.70
N TYR A 404 -9.22 7.57 17.03
CA TYR A 404 -8.58 8.39 16.01
C TYR A 404 -8.59 9.87 16.43
N THR A 405 -7.41 10.37 16.76
CA THR A 405 -7.21 11.68 17.39
C THR A 405 -6.45 12.63 16.46
N THR A 406 -6.92 13.86 16.40
CA THR A 406 -6.21 15.00 15.80
C THR A 406 -5.80 15.95 16.92
N ILE A 407 -4.68 16.66 16.76
CA ILE A 407 -4.20 17.62 17.77
C ILE A 407 -4.17 19.01 17.14
N THR A 408 -5.14 19.83 17.50
CA THR A 408 -5.25 21.22 17.04
C THR A 408 -5.08 22.15 18.23
N ASN A 409 -4.19 23.16 18.15
CA ASN A 409 -3.92 24.11 19.24
C ASN A 409 -3.65 23.43 20.60
N ASN A 410 -2.85 22.36 20.60
CA ASN A 410 -2.49 21.53 21.76
C ASN A 410 -3.68 20.78 22.40
N ARG A 411 -4.83 20.69 21.71
CA ARG A 411 -6.02 19.99 22.20
C ARG A 411 -6.31 18.75 21.35
N PRO A 412 -6.40 17.55 21.94
CA PRO A 412 -6.81 16.36 21.23
C PRO A 412 -8.32 16.42 20.92
N THR A 413 -8.70 16.13 19.68
CA THR A 413 -10.09 16.03 19.21
C THR A 413 -10.30 14.67 18.54
N ARG A 414 -11.46 14.06 18.73
CA ARG A 414 -11.78 12.74 18.16
C ARG A 414 -12.46 12.86 16.81
N HIS A 415 -11.99 12.04 15.88
CA HIS A 415 -12.50 11.91 14.52
C HIS A 415 -12.64 10.43 14.18
N ASP A 416 -13.40 9.70 15.00
CA ASP A 416 -13.47 8.25 14.87
C ASP A 416 -14.26 7.81 13.63
N TYR A 417 -15.35 8.53 13.29
CA TYR A 417 -16.36 8.05 12.37
C TYR A 417 -16.79 9.09 11.34
N LYS A 418 -16.96 8.62 10.11
CA LYS A 418 -17.78 9.22 9.05
C LYS A 418 -18.66 8.09 8.48
N LEU A 419 -19.89 7.96 8.97
CA LEU A 419 -20.76 6.79 8.71
C LEU A 419 -22.14 7.19 8.17
N ASP A 420 -22.23 8.40 7.61
CA ASP A 420 -23.49 9.05 7.23
C ASP A 420 -24.28 8.18 6.22
N ASP A 421 -23.58 7.50 5.30
CA ASP A 421 -24.21 6.76 4.20
C ASP A 421 -24.41 5.27 4.49
N CYS A 422 -24.29 4.86 5.75
CA CYS A 422 -24.62 3.52 6.22
C CYS A 422 -25.36 3.53 7.55
N THR A 423 -25.91 4.66 7.98
CA THR A 423 -26.81 4.68 9.14
C THR A 423 -28.23 4.26 8.67
N PRO A 424 -28.93 3.32 9.33
CA PRO A 424 -28.63 2.71 10.63
C PRO A 424 -27.91 1.34 10.58
N THR A 425 -27.40 0.88 9.43
CA THR A 425 -26.79 -0.46 9.30
C THR A 425 -25.39 -0.58 9.90
N CYS A 426 -24.67 0.54 10.02
CA CYS A 426 -23.38 0.65 10.70
C CYS A 426 -23.57 0.71 12.22
N THR A 427 -23.38 -0.43 12.89
CA THR A 427 -23.72 -0.63 14.31
C THR A 427 -22.58 -1.25 15.11
N ALA A 428 -22.67 -1.21 16.44
CA ALA A 428 -21.71 -1.84 17.35
C ALA A 428 -20.24 -1.40 17.17
N ASN A 429 -19.99 -0.25 16.55
CA ASN A 429 -18.66 0.36 16.50
C ASN A 429 -18.38 1.07 17.83
N THR A 430 -17.19 0.85 18.39
CA THR A 430 -16.82 1.31 19.73
C THR A 430 -15.64 2.25 19.67
N SER A 431 -15.83 3.45 20.24
CA SER A 431 -14.73 4.40 20.44
C SER A 431 -13.91 3.99 21.66
N LEU A 432 -12.59 3.88 21.52
CA LEU A 432 -11.69 3.71 22.66
C LEU A 432 -11.79 4.91 23.60
N PRO A 433 -11.62 4.71 24.93
CA PRO A 433 -11.53 5.82 25.88
C PRO A 433 -10.31 6.71 25.60
N GLN A 434 -10.41 7.99 25.97
CA GLN A 434 -9.28 8.92 25.94
C GLN A 434 -8.38 8.73 27.19
N PRO A 435 -7.07 9.09 27.12
CA PRO A 435 -6.36 9.59 25.95
C PRO A 435 -5.91 8.48 24.99
N ILE A 436 -5.89 8.76 23.68
CA ILE A 436 -5.17 7.95 22.69
C ILE A 436 -3.72 8.44 22.61
N THR A 437 -2.75 7.54 22.76
CA THR A 437 -1.33 7.87 22.85
C THR A 437 -0.48 7.01 21.91
N PRO A 438 0.79 7.37 21.64
CA PRO A 438 1.72 6.48 20.93
C PRO A 438 1.89 5.11 21.61
N THR A 439 1.71 5.03 22.93
CA THR A 439 1.67 3.74 23.64
C THR A 439 0.45 2.91 23.22
N THR A 440 -0.73 3.54 23.09
CA THR A 440 -1.94 2.88 22.58
C THR A 440 -1.72 2.32 21.18
N GLU A 441 -1.06 3.09 20.30
CA GLU A 441 -0.67 2.64 18.96
C GLU A 441 0.29 1.42 19.01
N HIS A 442 1.31 1.47 19.86
CA HIS A 442 2.26 0.37 20.03
C HIS A 442 1.60 -0.91 20.56
N THR A 443 0.63 -0.78 21.47
CA THR A 443 -0.15 -1.93 21.96
C THR A 443 -0.91 -2.64 20.84
N GLU A 444 -1.35 -1.93 19.79
CA GLU A 444 -1.99 -2.58 18.64
C GLU A 444 -1.04 -3.47 17.84
N TYR A 445 0.23 -3.07 17.72
CA TYR A 445 1.26 -3.93 17.13
C TYR A 445 1.43 -5.20 17.96
N GLN A 446 1.57 -5.06 19.28
CA GLN A 446 1.69 -6.20 20.18
C GLN A 446 0.49 -7.14 20.06
N ARG A 447 -0.75 -6.61 20.04
CA ARG A 447 -1.96 -7.40 19.83
C ARG A 447 -1.93 -8.16 18.50
N TRP A 448 -1.50 -7.52 17.41
CA TRP A 448 -1.38 -8.18 16.11
C TRP A 448 -0.30 -9.27 16.12
N THR A 449 0.87 -9.01 16.71
CA THR A 449 1.92 -10.03 16.84
C THR A 449 1.48 -11.22 17.70
N THR A 450 0.74 -10.99 18.79
CA THR A 450 0.13 -12.08 19.57
C THR A 450 -0.83 -12.87 18.68
N LYS A 451 -1.68 -12.19 17.89
CA LYS A 451 -2.58 -12.84 16.95
C LYS A 451 -1.81 -13.75 15.97
N THR A 452 -0.74 -13.26 15.35
CA THR A 452 0.09 -14.06 14.44
C THR A 452 0.72 -15.27 15.13
N HIS A 453 1.17 -15.12 16.39
CA HIS A 453 1.70 -16.25 17.16
C HIS A 453 0.62 -17.29 17.49
N THR A 454 -0.55 -16.85 17.97
CA THR A 454 -1.65 -17.77 18.35
C THR A 454 -2.23 -18.54 17.16
N THR A 455 -2.14 -17.99 15.96
CA THR A 455 -2.58 -18.66 14.72
C THR A 455 -1.45 -19.39 13.99
N ASN A 456 -0.24 -19.43 14.56
CA ASN A 456 0.95 -19.99 13.93
C ASN A 456 1.25 -19.41 12.53
N THR A 457 0.98 -18.11 12.36
CA THR A 457 1.20 -17.39 11.11
C THR A 457 2.61 -16.80 11.09
N THR A 458 3.45 -17.25 10.16
CA THR A 458 4.79 -16.69 9.92
C THR A 458 4.72 -15.57 8.89
N ILE A 459 5.31 -14.42 9.21
CA ILE A 459 5.33 -13.21 8.39
C ILE A 459 6.71 -13.03 7.76
N GLY A 460 6.73 -12.65 6.48
CA GLY A 460 7.94 -12.45 5.70
C GLY A 460 8.60 -13.76 5.23
N PRO A 461 9.82 -13.66 4.67
CA PRO A 461 10.56 -14.81 4.14
C PRO A 461 10.91 -15.81 5.22
N ARG A 462 10.65 -17.09 4.94
CA ARG A 462 10.94 -18.19 5.88
C ARG A 462 12.41 -18.64 5.84
N HIS A 463 13.11 -18.31 4.77
CA HIS A 463 14.51 -18.65 4.59
C HIS A 463 15.33 -17.38 4.32
N HIS A 464 16.54 -17.36 4.87
CA HIS A 464 17.57 -16.41 4.45
C HIS A 464 18.34 -17.07 3.29
N PRO A 465 18.46 -16.42 2.12
CA PRO A 465 19.25 -16.94 0.99
C PRO A 465 20.72 -17.16 1.34
#